data_AF-A0AA87C3T4-F1
#
_entry.id   AF-A0AA87C3T4-F1
#
_cell.length_a   1.000
_cell.length_b   1.000
_cell.length_c   1.000
_cell.angle_alpha   90.00
_cell.angle_beta   90.00
_cell.angle_gamma   90.00
#
_symmetry.space_group_name_H-M   'P 1'
#
loop_
_entity.id
_entity.type
_entity.pdbx_description
1 polymer ?
#
loop_
_entity_poly.entity_id
_entity_poly.type
_entity_poly.pdbx_seq_one_letter_code
_entity_poly.pdbx_strand_id
1 'polypeptide(L)'
;MSIEIPTEQGFTMTYHYEHADLEKLKSLIINGGQVVIGIDYLQSDSDYLRHFKNSKFAGPYYAMPLDGVLEIINEALSKPQI
;
A
#
# COMPACT_ATOMS: atom_id res chain seq x y z
N MET A 1 4.46 -3.00 12.51
CA MET A 1 5.40 -3.62 11.55
C MET A 1 5.74 -2.58 10.49
N SER A 2 6.90 -2.66 9.83
CA SER A 2 7.21 -1.80 8.68
C SER A 2 7.26 -2.62 7.39
N ILE A 3 6.66 -2.10 6.32
CA ILE A 3 6.78 -2.62 4.96
C ILE A 3 7.40 -1.56 4.05
N GLU A 4 8.22 -1.99 3.11
CA GLU A 4 8.96 -1.13 2.18
C GLU A 4 8.51 -1.43 0.77
N ILE A 5 7.86 -0.46 0.11
CA ILE A 5 7.30 -0.64 -1.23
C ILE A 5 8.03 0.28 -2.22
N PRO A 6 8.71 -0.26 -3.24
CA PRO A 6 9.32 0.52 -4.30
C PRO A 6 8.28 1.30 -5.11
N THR A 7 8.58 2.57 -5.41
CA THR A 7 7.75 3.42 -6.26
C THR A 7 8.32 3.51 -7.67
N GLU A 8 7.46 3.77 -8.67
CA GLU A 8 7.91 4.07 -10.03
C GLU A 8 8.75 5.35 -10.11
N GLN A 9 8.63 6.23 -9.12
CA GLN A 9 9.39 7.47 -9.05
C GLN A 9 10.84 7.25 -8.59
N GLY A 10 11.28 5.99 -8.39
CA GLY A 10 12.67 5.64 -8.14
C GLY A 10 13.10 5.70 -6.68
N PHE A 11 12.15 5.77 -5.74
CA PHE A 11 12.44 5.71 -4.30
C PHE A 11 11.49 4.73 -3.59
N THR A 12 11.81 4.35 -2.35
CA THR A 12 11.03 3.39 -1.56
C THR A 12 10.13 4.12 -0.57
N MET A 13 8.86 3.70 -0.52
CA MET A 13 7.89 4.15 0.48
C MET A 13 7.83 3.18 1.65
N THR A 14 8.06 3.67 2.87
CA THR A 14 7.99 2.87 4.09
C THR A 14 6.68 3.14 4.81
N TYR A 15 5.87 2.09 5.01
CA TYR A 15 4.62 2.16 5.77
C TYR A 15 4.78 1.47 7.11
N HIS A 16 4.25 2.10 8.17
CA HIS A 16 4.23 1.55 9.52
C HIS A 16 2.82 1.09 9.87
N TYR A 17 2.52 -0.16 9.53
CA TYR A 17 1.18 -0.73 9.67
C TYR A 17 1.10 -1.81 10.73
N GLU A 18 -0.06 -1.88 11.37
CA GLU A 18 -0.48 -3.03 12.17
C GLU A 18 -0.99 -4.14 11.26
N HIS A 19 -1.13 -5.35 11.82
CA HIS A 19 -1.57 -6.51 11.05
C HIS A 19 -2.95 -6.29 10.39
N ALA A 20 -3.89 -5.66 11.11
CA ALA A 20 -5.21 -5.34 10.57
C ALA A 20 -5.16 -4.34 9.40
N ASP A 21 -4.17 -3.45 9.38
CA ASP A 21 -3.98 -2.49 8.29
C ASP A 21 -3.36 -3.15 7.06
N LEU A 22 -2.46 -4.11 7.25
CA LEU A 22 -1.93 -4.95 6.16
C LEU A 22 -3.04 -5.80 5.51
N GLU A 23 -3.96 -6.36 6.28
CA GLU A 23 -5.13 -7.08 5.76
C GLU A 23 -6.07 -6.16 4.95
N LYS A 24 -6.29 -4.93 5.42
CA LYS A 24 -7.05 -3.92 4.65
C LYS A 24 -6.34 -3.56 3.35
N LEU A 25 -5.02 -3.37 3.39
CA LEU A 25 -4.23 -3.06 2.21
C LEU A 25 -4.27 -4.20 1.19
N LYS A 26 -4.15 -5.44 1.66
CA LYS A 26 -4.30 -6.65 0.82
C LYS A 26 -5.68 -6.70 0.16
N SER A 27 -6.74 -6.43 0.93
CA SER A 27 -8.10 -6.38 0.41
C SER A 27 -8.29 -5.29 -0.64
N LEU A 28 -7.71 -4.10 -0.43
CA LEU A 28 -7.71 -3.01 -1.42
C LEU A 28 -7.05 -3.45 -2.73
N ILE A 29 -5.89 -4.10 -2.66
CA ILE A 29 -5.14 -4.53 -3.85
C ILE A 29 -5.91 -5.58 -4.65
N ILE A 30 -6.51 -6.56 -3.97
CA ILE A 30 -7.25 -7.64 -4.62
C ILE A 30 -8.55 -7.15 -5.25
N ASN A 31 -9.29 -6.27 -4.56
CA ASN A 31 -10.62 -5.86 -4.99
C ASN A 31 -10.62 -4.55 -5.80
N GLY A 32 -9.50 -3.83 -5.80
CA GLY A 32 -9.44 -2.46 -6.31
C GLY A 32 -10.22 -1.47 -5.46
N GLY A 33 -10.14 -0.19 -5.82
CA GLY A 33 -10.94 0.87 -5.20
C GLY A 33 -10.10 1.85 -4.38
N GLN A 34 -10.69 2.40 -3.32
CA GLN A 34 -10.11 3.49 -2.53
C GLN A 34 -10.30 3.23 -1.03
N VAL A 35 -9.27 3.48 -0.24
CA VAL A 35 -9.31 3.32 1.22
C VAL A 35 -8.41 4.35 1.90
N VAL A 36 -8.72 4.66 3.15
CA VAL A 36 -7.84 5.42 4.04
C VAL A 36 -7.34 4.48 5.12
N ILE A 37 -6.02 4.33 5.25
CA ILE A 37 -5.37 3.51 6.27
C ILE A 37 -4.47 4.45 7.09
N GLY A 38 -4.83 4.68 8.35
CA GLY A 38 -4.19 5.72 9.16
C GLY A 38 -4.36 7.11 8.53
N ILE A 39 -3.26 7.69 8.07
CA ILE A 39 -3.21 8.99 7.37
C ILE A 39 -3.03 8.85 5.85
N ASP A 40 -2.89 7.62 5.35
CA ASP A 40 -2.55 7.35 3.96
C ASP A 40 -3.81 7.19 3.11
N TYR A 41 -3.88 7.97 2.04
CA TYR A 41 -4.95 7.90 1.05
C TYR A 41 -4.51 6.98 -0.10
N LEU A 42 -5.06 5.77 -0.12
CA LEU A 42 -4.64 4.72 -1.04
C LEU A 42 -5.74 4.38 -2.05
N GLN A 43 -5.36 4.28 -3.32
CA GLN A 43 -6.21 3.79 -4.40
C GLN A 43 -5.51 2.62 -5.09
N SER A 44 -6.24 1.56 -5.40
CA SER A 44 -5.74 0.48 -6.25
C SER A 44 -6.58 0.37 -7.52
N ASP A 45 -5.91 0.16 -8.64
CA ASP A 45 -6.50 -0.20 -9.93
C ASP A 45 -5.93 -1.53 -10.44
N SER A 46 -5.95 -1.79 -11.75
CA SER A 46 -5.44 -3.03 -12.36
C SER A 46 -3.92 -3.16 -12.29
N ASP A 47 -3.19 -2.06 -12.19
CA ASP A 47 -1.74 -2.04 -12.42
C ASP A 47 -0.97 -1.45 -11.23
N TYR A 48 -1.59 -0.54 -10.49
CA TYR A 48 -0.92 0.26 -9.47
C TYR A 48 -1.70 0.39 -8.15
N LEU A 49 -0.92 0.38 -7.07
CA LEU A 49 -1.29 1.04 -5.81
C LEU A 49 -0.80 2.49 -5.89
N ARG A 50 -1.70 3.44 -5.65
CA ARG A 50 -1.45 4.88 -5.67
C ARG A 50 -1.59 5.46 -4.27
N HIS A 51 -0.57 6.16 -3.80
CA HIS A 51 -0.60 6.94 -2.55
C HIS A 51 -0.72 8.44 -2.86
N PHE A 52 -1.76 9.11 -2.38
CA PHE A 52 -1.96 10.55 -2.61
C PHE A 52 -1.34 11.44 -1.51
N LYS A 53 -0.55 12.43 -1.91
CA LYS A 53 0.25 13.28 -1.01
C LYS A 53 -0.57 14.41 -0.35
N ASN A 54 -1.45 14.10 0.60
CA ASN A 54 -2.24 15.07 1.40
C ASN A 54 -3.62 15.46 0.87
N SER A 55 -4.15 14.78 -0.15
CA SER A 55 -5.51 15.04 -0.63
C SER A 55 -6.26 13.74 -0.90
N LYS A 56 -7.56 13.76 -0.62
CA LYS A 56 -8.42 12.57 -0.73
C LYS A 56 -8.61 12.22 -2.21
N PHE A 57 -7.76 11.32 -2.71
CA PHE A 57 -7.80 10.71 -4.04
C PHE A 57 -7.78 11.72 -5.20
N ALA A 58 -7.13 12.86 -4.98
CA ALA A 58 -6.93 13.88 -6.00
C ALA A 58 -5.50 14.43 -5.95
N GLY A 59 -5.03 14.94 -7.09
CA GLY A 59 -3.70 15.55 -7.18
C GLY A 59 -2.55 14.54 -7.24
N PRO A 60 -1.33 14.96 -6.84
CA PRO A 60 -0.12 14.16 -7.05
C PRO A 60 -0.13 12.90 -6.19
N TYR A 61 0.29 11.80 -6.80
CA TYR A 61 0.40 10.50 -6.14
C TYR A 61 1.76 9.85 -6.40
N TYR A 62 2.09 8.85 -5.58
CA TYR A 62 3.15 7.89 -5.82
C TYR A 62 2.56 6.59 -6.33
N ALA A 63 3.14 6.04 -7.40
CA ALA A 63 2.67 4.80 -8.03
C ALA A 63 3.57 3.64 -7.61
N MET A 64 2.96 2.54 -7.21
CA MET A 64 3.64 1.31 -6.78
C MET A 64 3.04 0.13 -7.58
N PRO A 65 3.82 -0.55 -8.44
CA PRO A 65 3.33 -1.68 -9.23
C PRO A 65 2.79 -2.80 -8.34
N LEU A 66 1.60 -3.32 -8.65
CA LEU A 66 0.90 -4.26 -7.77
C LEU A 66 1.62 -5.59 -7.55
N ASP A 67 2.30 -6.11 -8.58
CA ASP A 67 3.02 -7.39 -8.50
C ASP A 67 4.00 -7.41 -7.32
N GLY A 68 4.80 -6.34 -7.17
CA GLY A 68 5.74 -6.22 -6.05
C GLY A 68 5.05 -5.95 -4.71
N VAL A 69 3.99 -5.14 -4.72
CA VAL A 69 3.28 -4.76 -3.48
C VAL A 69 2.66 -5.99 -2.80
N LEU A 70 2.02 -6.88 -3.57
CA LEU A 70 1.32 -8.05 -3.02
C LEU A 70 2.31 -9.04 -2.37
N GLU A 71 3.48 -9.24 -2.98
CA GLU A 71 4.55 -10.09 -2.43
C GLU A 71 5.01 -9.59 -1.07
N ILE A 72 5.32 -8.28 -0.98
CA ILE A 72 5.77 -7.62 0.26
C ILE A 72 4.73 -7.77 1.38
N ILE A 73 3.44 -7.58 1.07
CA ILE A 73 2.37 -7.69 2.06
C ILE A 73 2.21 -9.14 2.55
N ASN A 74 2.26 -10.12 1.64
CA ASN A 74 2.14 -11.52 2.03
C ASN A 74 3.32 -11.96 2.90
N GLU A 75 4.54 -11.52 2.58
CA GLU A 75 5.71 -11.79 3.42
C GLU A 75 5.53 -11.18 4.82
N ALA A 76 5.08 -9.92 4.88
CA ALA A 76 4.82 -9.22 6.14
C ALA A 76 3.76 -9.93 7.00
N LEU A 77 2.66 -10.39 6.41
CA LEU A 77 1.59 -11.10 7.12
C LEU A 77 2.00 -12.50 7.61
N SER A 78 2.98 -13.13 6.97
CA SER A 78 3.47 -14.47 7.34
C SER A 78 4.42 -14.48 8.55
N LYS A 79 4.95 -13.31 8.96
CA LYS A 79 5.90 -13.19 10.07
C LYS A 79 5.16 -13.30 11.42
N PRO A 80 5.63 -14.16 12.35
CA PRO A 80 5.05 -14.26 13.69
C PRO A 80 5.08 -12.91 14.41
N GLN A 81 3.98 -12.54 15.08
CA GLN A 81 3.96 -11.38 15.98
C GLN A 81 4.68 -11.82 17.28
N ILE A 82 5.92 -11.36 17.46
CA ILE A 82 6.71 -11.57 18.67
C ILE A 82 6.39 -10.49 19.68
#